data_AF-A0A2M7EM99-F1
#
_entry.id   AF-A0A2M7EM99-F1
#
_cell.length_a   1.000
_cell.length_b   1.000
_cell.length_c   1.000
_cell.angle_alpha   90.00
_cell.angle_beta   90.00
_cell.angle_gamma   90.00
#
_symmetry.space_group_name_H-M   'P 1'
#
loop_
_entity.id
_entity.type
_entity.pdbx_description
1 polymer ?
#
loop_
_entity_poly.entity_id
_entity_poly.type
_entity_poly.pdbx_seq_one_letter_code
_entity_poly.pdbx_strand_id
1 'polypeptide(L)'
;MSLTLLTTICGGVTVLILGALSLAFWTDPARGLAQTTHRVEKLPLVMADRYAAFAVLALVFTIYGDLNVLIVLFAVCAFMGFADGVIYARSGHAHMKHTISGVLSTVALAIAAAARVTEGAS
;
A
#
# COMPACT_ATOMS: atom_id res chain seq x y z
N MET A 1 -30.75 -0.87 8.58
CA MET A 1 -29.46 -0.73 7.87
C MET A 1 -29.09 -2.10 7.30
N SER A 2 -28.77 -2.21 6.01
CA SER A 2 -28.33 -3.49 5.42
C SER A 2 -26.90 -3.82 5.83
N LEU A 3 -26.53 -5.11 5.79
CA LEU A 3 -25.14 -5.53 6.03
C LEU A 3 -24.17 -4.91 5.02
N THR A 4 -24.58 -4.79 3.76
CA THR A 4 -23.79 -4.11 2.72
C THR A 4 -23.50 -2.66 3.07
N LEU A 5 -24.52 -1.89 3.49
CA LEU A 5 -24.33 -0.50 3.89
C LEU A 5 -23.39 -0.39 5.09
N LEU A 6 -23.53 -1.29 6.07
CA LEU A 6 -22.64 -1.35 7.22
C LEU A 6 -21.20 -1.65 6.79
N THR A 7 -20.97 -2.59 5.88
CA THR A 7 -19.63 -2.89 5.33
C THR A 7 -19.02 -1.68 4.64
N THR A 8 -19.80 -0.94 3.84
CA THR A 8 -19.33 0.30 3.20
C THR A 8 -18.92 1.35 4.23
N ILE A 9 -19.72 1.52 5.30
CA ILE A 9 -19.38 2.45 6.39
C ILE A 9 -18.09 2.03 7.09
N CYS A 10 -17.94 0.75 7.42
CA CYS A 10 -16.69 0.22 8.01
C CYS A 10 -15.48 0.48 7.10
N GLY A 11 -15.65 0.30 5.79
CA GLY A 11 -14.63 0.66 4.80
C GLY A 11 -14.27 2.15 4.84
N GLY A 12 -15.27 3.04 4.84
CA GLY A 12 -15.05 4.48 4.94
C GLY A 12 -14.32 4.89 6.22
N VAL A 13 -14.72 4.33 7.38
CA VAL A 13 -14.04 4.56 8.66
C VAL A 13 -12.59 4.08 8.60
N THR A 14 -12.33 2.92 7.99
CA THR A 14 -10.98 2.38 7.82
C THR A 14 -10.10 3.33 7.00
N VAL A 15 -10.61 3.87 5.89
CA VAL A 15 -9.91 4.87 5.07
C VAL A 15 -9.55 6.11 5.89
N LEU A 16 -10.49 6.62 6.69
CA LEU A 16 -10.25 7.80 7.54
C LEU A 16 -9.17 7.53 8.60
N ILE A 17 -9.22 6.39 9.27
CA ILE A 17 -8.22 6.02 10.28
C ILE A 17 -6.84 5.89 9.64
N LEU A 18 -6.71 5.14 8.54
CA LEU A 18 -5.43 4.94 7.86
C LEU A 18 -4.86 6.25 7.30
N GLY A 19 -5.71 7.09 6.70
CA GLY A 19 -5.32 8.40 6.21
C GLY A 19 -4.84 9.33 7.31
N ALA A 20 -5.55 9.38 8.44
CA ALA A 20 -5.16 10.19 9.59
C ALA A 20 -3.81 9.74 10.19
N LEU A 21 -3.60 8.42 10.32
CA LEU A 21 -2.33 7.88 10.81
C LEU A 21 -1.17 8.13 9.84
N SER A 22 -1.40 7.94 8.53
CA SER A 22 -0.40 8.25 7.49
C SER A 22 0.03 9.71 7.55
N LEU A 23 -0.93 10.63 7.65
CA LEU A 23 -0.64 12.06 7.77
C LEU A 23 0.15 12.39 9.05
N ALA A 24 -0.18 11.74 10.18
CA ALA A 24 0.57 11.92 11.42
C ALA A 24 2.04 11.52 11.25
N PHE A 25 2.33 10.36 10.65
CA PHE A 25 3.71 9.93 10.37
C PHE A 25 4.45 10.82 9.37
N TRP A 26 3.74 11.36 8.36
CA TRP A 26 4.36 12.20 7.35
C TRP A 26 4.76 13.58 7.90
N THR A 27 3.93 14.14 8.78
CA THR A 27 4.12 15.48 9.32
C THR A 27 5.03 15.52 10.55
N ASP A 28 4.88 14.55 11.45
CA ASP A 28 5.69 14.41 12.66
C ASP A 28 5.86 12.91 12.99
N PRO A 29 6.96 12.28 12.54
CA PRO A 29 7.21 10.87 12.79
C PRO A 29 7.23 10.49 14.28
N ALA A 30 7.70 11.38 15.17
CA ALA A 30 7.76 11.11 16.60
C ALA A 30 6.36 11.08 17.21
N ARG A 31 5.50 12.03 16.83
CA ARG A 31 4.08 12.01 17.18
C ARG A 31 3.36 10.79 16.61
N GLY A 32 3.65 10.41 15.37
CA GLY A 32 3.13 9.20 14.75
C GLY A 32 3.45 7.95 15.57
N LEU A 33 4.72 7.77 15.96
CA LEU A 33 5.15 6.68 16.83
C LEU A 33 4.42 6.69 18.19
N ALA A 34 4.30 7.86 18.83
CA ALA A 34 3.61 7.99 20.12
C ALA A 34 2.12 7.63 20.00
N GLN A 35 1.43 8.13 18.97
CA GLN A 35 0.01 7.90 18.74
C GLN A 35 -0.31 6.42 18.47
N THR A 36 0.57 5.71 17.77
CA THR A 36 0.41 4.27 17.49
C THR A 36 1.12 3.37 18.49
N THR A 37 1.65 3.93 19.59
CA THR A 37 2.46 3.24 20.60
C THR A 37 3.61 2.41 20.03
N HIS A 38 4.09 2.77 18.83
CA HIS A 38 5.17 2.07 18.16
C HIS A 38 6.51 2.40 18.81
N ARG A 39 7.39 1.40 18.83
CA ARG A 39 8.75 1.47 19.34
C ARG A 39 9.73 1.30 18.17
N VAL A 40 10.74 2.16 18.09
CA VAL A 40 11.69 2.17 16.97
C VAL A 40 12.40 0.82 16.84
N GLU A 41 12.79 0.24 17.97
CA GLU A 41 13.45 -1.07 18.06
C GLU A 41 12.57 -2.26 17.63
N LYS A 42 11.25 -2.07 17.51
CA LYS A 42 10.30 -3.09 17.02
C LYS A 42 9.93 -2.90 15.56
N LEU A 43 10.37 -1.82 14.90
CA LEU A 43 10.01 -1.53 13.50
C LEU A 43 10.34 -2.67 12.52
N PRO A 44 11.45 -3.42 12.63
CA PRO A 44 11.71 -4.54 11.72
C PRO A 44 10.64 -5.64 11.81
N LEU A 45 10.15 -5.95 13.03
CA LEU A 45 9.10 -6.95 13.25
C LEU A 45 7.74 -6.46 12.75
N VAL A 46 7.46 -5.18 13.01
CA VAL A 46 6.27 -4.49 12.47
C VAL A 46 6.29 -4.59 10.94
N MET A 47 7.39 -4.24 10.28
CA MET A 47 7.52 -4.36 8.83
C MET A 47 7.33 -5.80 8.33
N ALA A 48 7.91 -6.80 9.00
CA ALA A 48 7.72 -8.20 8.65
C ALA A 48 6.24 -8.61 8.63
N ASP A 49 5.47 -8.17 9.64
CA ASP A 49 4.02 -8.38 9.70
C ASP A 49 3.31 -7.72 8.50
N ARG A 50 3.63 -6.47 8.16
CA ARG A 50 2.98 -5.78 7.03
C ARG A 50 3.30 -6.48 5.71
N TYR A 51 4.55 -6.91 5.49
CA TYR A 51 4.91 -7.67 4.30
C TYR A 51 4.18 -9.02 4.23
N ALA A 52 4.04 -9.75 5.34
CA ALA A 52 3.28 -10.99 5.37
C ALA A 52 1.79 -10.74 5.04
N ALA A 53 1.18 -9.71 5.62
CA ALA A 53 -0.20 -9.34 5.35
C ALA A 53 -0.41 -8.94 3.88
N PHE A 54 0.47 -8.11 3.31
CA PHE A 54 0.42 -7.73 1.89
C PHE A 54 0.65 -8.93 0.96
N ALA A 55 1.51 -9.88 1.32
CA ALA A 55 1.70 -11.10 0.54
C ALA A 55 0.43 -11.96 0.49
N VAL A 56 -0.26 -12.13 1.63
CA VAL A 56 -1.56 -12.83 1.67
C VAL A 56 -2.61 -12.08 0.86
N LEU A 57 -2.68 -10.75 0.99
CA LEU A 57 -3.63 -9.93 0.23
C LEU A 57 -3.39 -10.04 -1.28
N ALA A 58 -2.13 -9.96 -1.71
CA ALA A 58 -1.74 -10.13 -3.11
C ALA A 58 -2.10 -11.54 -3.64
N LEU A 59 -1.88 -12.58 -2.84
CA LEU A 59 -2.29 -13.95 -3.18
C LEU A 59 -3.80 -14.05 -3.37
N VAL A 60 -4.59 -13.52 -2.44
CA VAL A 60 -6.06 -13.51 -2.51
C VAL A 60 -6.52 -12.77 -3.76
N PHE A 61 -6.02 -11.57 -4.04
CA PHE A 61 -6.40 -10.81 -5.23
C PHE A 61 -6.00 -11.51 -6.53
N THR A 62 -4.86 -12.20 -6.54
CA THR A 62 -4.44 -13.00 -7.68
C THR A 62 -5.38 -14.18 -7.92
N ILE A 63 -5.87 -14.84 -6.86
CA ILE A 63 -6.81 -15.97 -6.96
C ILE A 63 -8.20 -15.52 -7.42
N TYR A 64 -8.75 -14.46 -6.83
CA TYR A 64 -10.09 -13.97 -7.18
C TYR A 64 -10.14 -13.22 -8.50
N GLY A 65 -9.00 -12.68 -8.97
CA GLY A 65 -8.83 -12.22 -10.34
C GLY A 65 -9.56 -10.93 -10.72
N ASP A 66 -10.13 -10.16 -9.78
CA ASP A 66 -10.71 -8.86 -10.10
C ASP A 66 -9.61 -7.90 -10.56
N LEU A 67 -9.63 -7.60 -11.85
CA LEU A 67 -8.61 -6.82 -12.51
C LEU A 67 -8.55 -5.37 -12.00
N ASN A 68 -9.69 -4.80 -11.57
CA ASN A 68 -9.71 -3.45 -11.00
C ASN A 68 -8.99 -3.44 -9.64
N VAL A 69 -9.16 -4.50 -8.84
CA VAL A 69 -8.48 -4.63 -7.55
C VAL A 69 -6.96 -4.84 -7.74
N LEU A 70 -6.54 -5.63 -8.72
CA LEU A 70 -5.12 -5.80 -9.07
C LEU A 70 -4.49 -4.50 -9.57
N ILE A 71 -5.21 -3.71 -10.39
CA ILE A 71 -4.79 -2.36 -10.81
C ILE A 71 -4.52 -1.49 -9.56
N VAL A 72 -5.46 -1.45 -8.61
CA VAL A 72 -5.29 -0.67 -7.39
C VAL A 72 -4.11 -1.19 -6.56
N LEU A 73 -3.95 -2.50 -6.42
CA LEU A 73 -2.82 -3.10 -5.70
C LEU A 73 -1.48 -2.67 -6.32
N PHE A 74 -1.31 -2.78 -7.63
CA PHE A 74 -0.06 -2.40 -8.30
C PHE A 74 0.21 -0.90 -8.21
N ALA A 75 -0.83 -0.06 -8.27
CA ALA A 75 -0.70 1.38 -8.04
C ALA A 75 -0.21 1.70 -6.62
N VAL A 76 -0.76 1.02 -5.60
CA VAL A 76 -0.31 1.16 -4.21
C VAL A 76 1.16 0.71 -4.05
N CYS A 77 1.55 -0.44 -4.61
CA CYS A 77 2.93 -0.91 -4.55
C CYS A 77 3.90 0.03 -5.29
N ALA A 78 3.49 0.58 -6.44
CA ALA A 78 4.27 1.57 -7.17
C ALA A 78 4.49 2.84 -6.33
N PHE A 79 3.42 3.37 -5.73
CA PHE A 79 3.49 4.52 -4.83
C PHE A 79 4.44 4.26 -3.66
N MET A 80 4.32 3.13 -2.97
CA MET A 80 5.19 2.78 -1.85
C MET A 80 6.67 2.69 -2.27
N GLY A 81 6.96 1.97 -3.36
CA GLY A 81 8.33 1.82 -3.85
C GLY A 81 8.98 3.15 -4.22
N PHE A 82 8.25 4.04 -4.90
CA PHE A 82 8.77 5.37 -5.21
C PHE A 82 8.87 6.28 -4.00
N ALA A 83 7.89 6.28 -3.09
CA ALA A 83 7.91 7.09 -1.88
C ALA A 83 9.13 6.74 -1.01
N ASP A 84 9.35 5.45 -0.74
CA ASP A 84 10.53 4.98 0.00
C ASP A 84 11.82 5.36 -0.74
N GLY A 85 11.84 5.16 -2.07
CA GLY A 85 12.98 5.53 -2.90
C GLY A 85 13.36 7.01 -2.76
N VAL A 86 12.38 7.90 -2.77
CA VAL A 86 12.58 9.34 -2.58
C VAL A 86 13.05 9.66 -1.16
N ILE A 87 12.48 9.02 -0.14
CA ILE A 87 12.86 9.23 1.28
C ILE A 87 14.33 8.87 1.50
N TYR A 88 14.77 7.70 1.03
CA TYR A 88 16.16 7.27 1.18
C TYR A 88 17.12 8.06 0.30
N ALA A 89 16.72 8.43 -0.93
CA ALA A 89 17.55 9.26 -1.80
C ALA A 89 17.83 10.64 -1.17
N ARG A 90 16.79 11.29 -0.60
CA ARG A 90 16.92 12.61 0.04
C ARG A 90 17.77 12.59 1.33
N SER A 91 17.87 11.44 1.98
CA SER A 91 18.69 11.26 3.19
C SER A 91 20.11 10.74 2.90
N GLY A 92 20.50 10.61 1.63
CA GLY A 92 21.84 10.15 1.25
C GLY A 92 22.06 8.65 1.47
N HIS A 93 20.99 7.87 1.53
CA HIS A 93 21.03 6.43 1.77
C HIS A 93 20.72 5.62 0.51
N ALA A 94 21.06 4.32 0.52
CA ALA A 94 20.82 3.42 -0.60
C ALA A 94 19.31 3.25 -0.86
N HIS A 95 18.86 3.65 -2.05
CA HIS A 95 17.43 3.70 -2.40
C HIS A 95 17.03 2.86 -3.60
N MET A 96 18.01 2.35 -4.37
CA MET A 96 17.78 1.65 -5.64
C MET A 96 16.80 0.49 -5.53
N LYS A 97 16.83 -0.29 -4.44
CA LYS A 97 15.90 -1.40 -4.23
C LYS A 97 14.43 -0.93 -4.20
N HIS A 98 14.17 0.20 -3.54
CA HIS A 98 12.84 0.79 -3.47
C HIS A 98 12.42 1.37 -4.83
N THR A 99 13.30 2.13 -5.47
CA THR A 99 13.03 2.70 -6.81
C THR A 99 12.73 1.61 -7.84
N ILE A 100 13.51 0.53 -7.88
CA ILE A 100 13.28 -0.62 -8.78
C ILE A 100 11.93 -1.27 -8.48
N SER A 101 11.58 -1.47 -7.21
CA SER A 101 10.27 -1.99 -6.81
C SER A 101 9.11 -1.13 -7.34
N GLY A 102 9.25 0.21 -7.25
CA GLY A 102 8.30 1.16 -7.80
C GLY A 102 8.15 1.04 -9.32
N VAL A 103 9.27 0.93 -10.04
CA VAL A 103 9.28 0.72 -11.50
C VAL A 103 8.61 -0.58 -11.89
N LEU A 104 8.98 -1.71 -11.27
CA LEU A 104 8.38 -3.02 -11.57
C LEU A 104 6.87 -3.03 -11.30
N SER A 105 6.43 -2.40 -10.20
CA SER A 105 5.02 -2.27 -9.88
C SER A 105 4.26 -1.38 -10.88
N THR A 106 4.92 -0.35 -11.41
CA THR A 106 4.35 0.51 -12.47
C THR A 106 4.17 -0.25 -13.78
N VAL A 107 5.13 -1.12 -14.13
CA VAL A 107 5.01 -2.00 -15.28
C VAL A 107 3.83 -2.96 -15.10
N ALA A 108 3.69 -3.60 -13.93
CA ALA A 108 2.57 -4.46 -13.63
C ALA A 108 1.21 -3.72 -13.69
N LEU A 109 1.16 -2.50 -13.15
CA LEU A 109 0.01 -1.60 -13.27
C LEU A 109 -0.36 -1.33 -14.74
N ALA A 110 0.62 -0.98 -15.57
CA ALA A 110 0.40 -0.70 -16.98
C ALA A 110 -0.15 -1.92 -17.73
N ILE A 111 0.36 -3.12 -17.42
CA ILE A 111 -0.13 -4.38 -17.99
C ILE A 111 -1.57 -4.63 -17.57
N ALA A 112 -1.89 -4.52 -16.27
CA ALA A 112 -3.25 -4.75 -15.77
C ALA A 112 -4.25 -3.74 -16.32
N ALA A 113 -3.86 -2.46 -16.43
CA ALA A 113 -4.67 -1.41 -17.03
C ALA A 113 -4.88 -1.66 -18.54
N ALA A 114 -3.85 -2.10 -19.26
CA ALA A 114 -3.97 -2.46 -20.67
C ALA A 114 -4.96 -3.61 -20.84
N ALA A 115 -4.80 -4.71 -20.09
CA ALA A 115 -5.72 -5.84 -20.10
C ALA A 115 -7.18 -5.39 -19.84
N ARG A 116 -7.38 -4.48 -18.88
CA ARG A 116 -8.71 -3.97 -18.51
C ARG A 116 -9.40 -3.21 -19.66
N VAL A 117 -8.62 -2.53 -20.48
CA VAL A 117 -9.10 -1.74 -21.62
C VAL A 117 -9.28 -2.62 -22.87
N THR A 118 -8.39 -3.59 -23.10
CA THR A 118 -8.41 -4.41 -24.31
C THR A 118 -9.35 -5.61 -24.23
N GLU A 119 -9.52 -6.18 -23.04
CA GLU A 119 -10.30 -7.42 -22.86
C GLU A 119 -11.73 -7.17 -22.41
N GLY A 120 -12.08 -5.92 -22.03
CA GLY A 120 -13.44 -5.52 -21.65
C GLY A 120 -13.96 -6.31 -20.45
N ALA A 121 -13.83 -5.78 -19.23
CA ALA A 121 -14.11 -6.54 -18.01
C ALA A 121 -15.50 -7.20 -17.96
N SER A 122 -15.49 -8.49 -17.64
CA SER A 122 -16.48 -9.08 -16.73
C SER A 122 -16.28 -8.56 -15.31
#